data_AF-C7ZMM0-F1
#
_entry.id   AF-C7ZMM0-F1
#
_cell.length_a   1.000
_cell.length_b   1.000
_cell.length_c   1.000
_cell.angle_alpha   90.00
_cell.angle_beta   90.00
_cell.angle_gamma   90.00
#
_symmetry.space_group_name_H-M   'P 1'
#
loop_
_entity.id
_entity.type
_entity.pdbx_description
1 polymer ?
#
loop_
_entity_poly.entity_id
_entity_poly.type
_entity_poly.pdbx_seq_one_letter_code
_entity_poly.pdbx_strand_id
1 'polypeptide(L)'
;MGLPPHVHCESRTSELAKDQKFNPSLRYRDDVKLDDVEVSSYDKEWTYVACNEDRLYLYCDWLAPHVDYIVIAVDGAYEGNGMTGARAAAGVFVGKTSQYNKSVLLAEPNATNQVAELRARILALRQVIDIQSQCFREEQLRMVIIKSDSEYLVKGITKRVFK
;
A
#
# COMPACT_ATOMS: atom_id res chain seq x y z
N MET A 1 9.05 23.88 26.78
CA MET A 1 9.60 22.60 26.28
C MET A 1 9.09 22.43 24.87
N GLY A 2 9.94 22.68 23.87
CA GLY A 2 9.60 22.45 22.47
C GLY A 2 9.71 20.97 22.14
N LEU A 3 8.75 20.44 21.39
CA LEU A 3 8.82 19.09 20.83
C LEU A 3 10.04 18.97 19.90
N PRO A 4 10.72 17.81 19.85
CA PRO A 4 11.85 17.63 18.94
C PRO A 4 11.37 17.69 17.48
N PRO A 5 12.19 18.21 16.56
CA PRO A 5 11.86 18.27 15.14
C PRO A 5 11.67 16.84 14.60
N HIS A 6 10.55 16.62 13.89
CA HIS A 6 10.32 15.38 13.15
C HIS A 6 11.47 15.19 12.15
N VAL A 7 12.29 14.16 12.37
CA VAL A 7 13.40 13.83 11.47
C VAL A 7 12.80 13.15 10.25
N HIS A 8 12.65 13.91 9.16
CA HIS A 8 12.19 13.40 7.88
C HIS A 8 13.36 12.74 7.15
N CYS A 9 13.21 11.45 6.81
CA CYS A 9 14.19 10.67 6.08
C CYS A 9 13.98 10.91 4.57
N GLU A 10 14.78 11.78 3.94
CA GLU A 10 14.70 12.05 2.50
C GLU A 10 15.30 10.89 1.70
N SER A 11 14.53 10.33 0.78
CA SER A 11 14.97 9.23 -0.08
C SER A 11 15.77 9.71 -1.30
N ARG A 12 16.67 8.87 -1.86
CA ARG A 12 17.29 9.11 -3.18
C ARG A 12 16.43 8.55 -4.30
N THR A 13 16.41 9.24 -5.44
CA THR A 13 15.68 8.89 -6.68
C THR A 13 15.93 7.44 -7.11
N SER A 14 14.85 6.65 -7.25
CA SER A 14 14.89 5.26 -7.71
C SER A 14 14.73 5.19 -9.23
N GLU A 15 15.74 4.70 -9.94
CA GLU A 15 15.57 4.11 -11.27
C GLU A 15 14.51 2.99 -11.20
N LEU A 16 13.75 2.82 -12.29
CA LEU A 16 12.68 1.83 -12.39
C LEU A 16 13.30 0.42 -12.27
N ALA A 17 13.31 -0.15 -11.07
CA ALA A 17 13.91 -1.45 -10.80
C ALA A 17 13.21 -2.55 -11.61
N LYS A 18 13.99 -3.44 -12.22
CA LYS A 18 13.50 -4.61 -12.99
C LYS A 18 12.66 -5.58 -12.13
N ASP A 19 12.79 -5.52 -10.81
CA ASP A 19 11.93 -6.22 -9.86
C ASP A 19 11.10 -5.20 -9.05
N GLN A 20 9.80 -5.16 -9.33
CA GLN A 20 8.86 -4.26 -8.65
C GLN A 20 8.36 -4.85 -7.32
N LYS A 21 8.82 -6.04 -6.90
CA LYS A 21 8.39 -6.63 -5.63
C LYS A 21 9.08 -5.94 -4.46
N PHE A 22 8.29 -5.29 -3.61
CA PHE A 22 8.76 -4.83 -2.30
C PHE A 22 9.01 -6.04 -1.39
N ASN A 23 10.23 -6.17 -0.88
CA ASN A 23 10.62 -7.24 0.04
C ASN A 23 11.25 -6.61 1.30
N PRO A 24 10.49 -6.50 2.41
CA PRO A 24 10.99 -5.88 3.63
C PRO A 24 12.23 -6.59 4.20
N SER A 25 12.28 -7.92 4.14
CA SER A 25 13.40 -8.71 4.67
C SER A 25 14.73 -8.47 3.95
N LEU A 26 14.74 -7.84 2.77
CA LEU A 26 15.96 -7.44 2.07
C LEU A 26 16.36 -5.97 2.33
N ARG A 27 15.48 -5.20 2.97
CA ARG A 27 15.62 -3.74 3.13
C ARG A 27 15.83 -3.32 4.58
N TYR A 28 15.18 -4.01 5.51
CA TYR A 28 15.28 -3.76 6.94
C TYR A 28 16.23 -4.76 7.59
N ARG A 29 16.70 -4.39 8.78
CA ARG A 29 17.53 -5.26 9.61
C ARG A 29 16.70 -6.43 10.14
N ASP A 30 17.37 -7.54 10.46
CA ASP A 30 16.74 -8.78 10.92
C ASP A 30 15.93 -8.63 12.22
N ASP A 31 16.19 -7.59 13.01
CA ASP A 31 15.48 -7.25 14.25
C ASP A 31 14.16 -6.49 14.03
N VAL A 32 13.86 -6.05 12.80
CA VAL A 32 12.62 -5.35 12.45
C VAL A 32 11.55 -6.36 12.03
N LYS A 33 10.37 -6.33 12.68
CA LYS A 33 9.26 -7.20 12.28
C LYS A 33 8.52 -6.59 11.09
N LEU A 34 7.83 -7.43 10.32
CA LEU A 34 7.02 -6.98 9.18
C LEU A 34 5.95 -5.95 9.59
N ASP A 35 5.36 -6.11 10.77
CA ASP A 35 4.35 -5.19 11.29
C ASP A 35 4.95 -3.80 11.60
N ASP A 36 6.25 -3.71 11.90
CA ASP A 36 6.93 -2.46 12.21
C ASP A 36 7.26 -1.64 10.95
N VAL A 37 7.11 -2.24 9.75
CA VAL A 37 7.37 -1.60 8.46
C VAL A 37 6.21 -0.66 8.07
N GLU A 38 4.99 -0.94 8.56
CA GLU A 38 3.79 -0.15 8.31
C GLU A 38 3.55 0.81 9.47
N VAL A 39 3.77 2.10 9.25
CA VAL A 39 3.64 3.13 10.28
C VAL A 39 2.43 4.01 9.97
N SER A 40 1.47 4.06 10.89
CA SER A 40 0.34 4.98 10.76
C SER A 40 0.75 6.41 11.12
N SER A 41 0.27 7.38 10.34
CA SER A 41 0.18 8.78 10.73
C SER A 41 -0.53 8.96 12.08
N TYR A 42 -0.29 10.09 12.75
CA TYR A 42 -0.87 10.40 14.06
C TYR A 42 -2.42 10.39 14.05
N ASP A 43 -3.01 11.00 13.02
CA ASP A 43 -4.46 11.03 12.79
C ASP A 43 -5.00 9.75 12.14
N LYS A 44 -4.11 8.83 11.74
CA LYS A 44 -4.36 7.55 11.09
C LYS A 44 -5.02 7.69 9.72
N GLU A 45 -4.89 8.86 9.09
CA GLU A 45 -5.40 9.09 7.73
C GLU A 45 -4.55 8.31 6.71
N TRP A 46 -3.26 8.16 6.99
CA TRP A 46 -2.27 7.55 6.12
C TRP A 46 -1.52 6.40 6.81
N THR A 47 -1.23 5.36 6.02
CA THR A 47 -0.24 4.33 6.34
C THR A 47 1.01 4.57 5.48
N TYR A 48 2.16 4.71 6.13
CA TYR A 48 3.45 4.96 5.49
C TYR A 48 4.38 3.76 5.64
N VAL A 49 5.45 3.78 4.85
CA VAL A 49 6.59 2.87 5.03
C VAL A 49 7.59 3.47 6.01
N ALA A 50 8.04 2.67 6.98
CA ALA A 50 9.12 3.02 7.90
C ALA A 50 10.44 3.32 7.15
N CYS A 51 11.24 4.26 7.61
CA CYS A 51 12.61 4.49 7.12
C CYS A 51 13.48 3.31 7.54
N ASN A 52 14.18 2.72 6.56
CA ASN A 52 15.00 1.54 6.75
C ASN A 52 16.42 1.86 7.23
N GLU A 53 16.82 3.13 7.19
CA GLU A 53 18.09 3.63 7.73
C GLU A 53 17.99 4.04 9.21
N ASP A 54 16.76 4.20 9.71
CA ASP A 54 16.53 4.62 11.09
C ASP A 54 16.73 3.48 12.09
N ARG A 55 17.07 3.84 13.33
CA ARG A 55 17.13 2.89 14.44
C ARG A 55 15.81 2.95 15.19
N LEU A 56 15.32 1.81 15.67
CA LEU A 56 14.19 1.77 16.59
C LEU A 56 14.44 2.76 17.73
N TYR A 57 13.50 3.68 17.92
CA TYR A 57 13.62 4.64 18.99
C TYR A 57 13.51 3.90 20.33
N LEU A 58 14.61 3.86 21.09
CA LEU A 58 14.78 3.10 22.34
C LEU A 58 13.68 3.30 23.40
N TYR A 59 12.89 4.37 23.28
CA TYR A 59 11.80 4.69 24.21
C TYR A 59 10.40 4.38 23.70
N CYS A 60 10.23 4.17 22.40
CA CYS A 60 8.90 4.08 21.78
C CYS A 60 8.74 2.85 20.87
N ASP A 61 9.82 2.17 20.45
CA ASP A 61 9.82 1.07 19.47
C ASP A 61 9.20 1.44 18.11
N TRP A 62 9.24 2.71 17.69
CA TRP A 62 8.67 3.16 16.42
C TRP A 62 9.78 3.61 15.47
N LEU A 63 9.67 3.22 14.20
CA LEU A 63 10.52 3.69 13.11
C LEU A 63 9.96 5.00 12.53
N ALA A 64 10.83 5.96 12.17
CA ALA A 64 10.37 7.18 11.52
C ALA A 64 9.73 6.86 10.14
N PRO A 65 8.57 7.44 9.78
CA PRO A 65 7.94 7.18 8.48
C PRO A 65 8.59 7.99 7.34
N HIS A 66 8.64 7.40 6.14
CA HIS A 66 8.80 8.14 4.88
C HIS A 66 7.44 8.68 4.46
N VAL A 67 7.18 9.97 4.70
CA VAL A 67 5.87 10.61 4.43
C VAL A 67 5.51 10.68 2.93
N ASP A 68 6.50 10.48 2.06
CA ASP A 68 6.38 10.39 0.61
C ASP A 68 6.22 8.93 0.10
N TYR A 69 6.11 7.95 1.01
CA TYR A 69 6.00 6.51 0.72
C TYR A 69 4.76 5.93 1.39
N ILE A 70 3.66 5.80 0.65
CA ILE A 70 2.40 5.29 1.21
C ILE A 70 2.23 3.79 0.95
N VAL A 71 1.56 3.12 1.89
CA VAL A 71 1.10 1.73 1.76
C VAL A 71 -0.40 1.74 1.51
N ILE A 72 -0.84 0.98 0.51
CA ILE A 72 -2.25 0.77 0.20
C ILE A 72 -2.51 -0.73 0.17
N ALA A 73 -3.39 -1.20 1.05
CA ALA A 73 -3.86 -2.57 1.02
C ALA A 73 -5.06 -2.69 0.07
N VAL A 74 -5.08 -3.75 -0.73
CA VAL A 74 -6.17 -4.08 -1.66
C VAL A 74 -6.61 -5.51 -1.45
N ASP A 75 -7.90 -5.75 -1.62
CA ASP A 75 -8.51 -7.07 -1.51
C ASP A 75 -9.69 -7.20 -2.47
N GLY A 76 -9.82 -8.36 -3.09
CA GLY A 76 -10.93 -8.72 -3.94
C GLY A 76 -11.73 -9.83 -3.30
N ALA A 77 -13.00 -9.57 -2.97
CA ALA A 77 -13.88 -10.58 -2.41
C ALA A 77 -14.84 -11.10 -3.47
N TYR A 78 -15.12 -12.40 -3.45
CA TYR A 78 -16.12 -13.03 -4.30
C TYR A 78 -16.94 -14.07 -3.54
N GLU A 79 -18.27 -13.95 -3.64
CA GLU A 79 -19.24 -14.83 -3.01
C GLU A 79 -20.08 -15.55 -4.07
N GLY A 80 -20.33 -16.85 -3.87
CA GLY A 80 -21.30 -17.62 -4.68
C GLY A 80 -20.74 -18.21 -5.98
N ASN A 81 -19.53 -18.79 -5.95
CA ASN A 81 -18.91 -19.41 -7.11
C ASN A 81 -19.81 -20.48 -7.76
N GLY A 82 -20.21 -20.27 -9.02
CA GLY A 82 -21.06 -21.20 -9.77
C GLY A 82 -22.56 -21.13 -9.47
N MET A 83 -23.02 -20.12 -8.72
CA MET A 83 -24.44 -19.92 -8.38
C MET A 83 -25.03 -18.70 -9.10
N THR A 84 -26.33 -18.74 -9.38
CA THR A 84 -27.09 -17.56 -9.81
C THR A 84 -27.08 -16.51 -8.69
N GLY A 85 -26.59 -15.30 -9.00
CA GLY A 85 -26.47 -14.21 -8.01
C GLY A 85 -25.10 -14.07 -7.37
N ALA A 86 -24.05 -14.65 -7.95
CA ALA A 86 -22.68 -14.43 -7.50
C ALA A 86 -22.33 -12.93 -7.43
N ARG A 87 -21.61 -12.53 -6.39
CA ARG A 87 -21.25 -11.13 -6.12
C ARG A 87 -19.76 -11.01 -5.95
N ALA A 88 -19.17 -10.02 -6.61
CA ALA A 88 -17.80 -9.63 -6.35
C ALA A 88 -17.74 -8.21 -5.78
N ALA A 89 -16.72 -7.96 -4.99
CA ALA A 89 -16.42 -6.66 -4.41
C ALA A 89 -14.91 -6.39 -4.49
N ALA A 90 -14.56 -5.12 -4.52
CA ALA A 90 -13.18 -4.64 -4.51
C ALA A 90 -13.00 -3.65 -3.36
N GLY A 91 -11.99 -3.88 -2.54
CA GLY A 91 -11.62 -3.07 -1.38
C GLY A 91 -10.27 -2.39 -1.56
N VAL A 92 -10.17 -1.15 -1.06
CA VAL A 92 -8.94 -0.36 -0.95
C VAL A 92 -8.89 0.25 0.43
N PHE A 93 -7.77 0.05 1.13
CA PHE A 93 -7.51 0.59 2.45
C PHE A 93 -6.19 1.37 2.45
N VAL A 94 -6.28 2.65 2.79
CA VAL A 94 -5.14 3.59 2.83
C VAL A 94 -4.72 3.87 4.27
N GLY A 95 -5.69 4.01 5.18
CA GLY A 95 -5.45 4.32 6.59
C GLY A 95 -6.75 4.24 7.38
N LYS A 96 -6.68 4.08 8.70
CA LYS A 96 -7.87 3.78 9.52
C LYS A 96 -8.99 4.81 9.42
N THR A 97 -8.64 6.09 9.32
CA THR A 97 -9.57 7.22 9.24
C THR A 97 -9.61 7.83 7.83
N SER A 98 -8.93 7.20 6.87
CA SER A 98 -8.76 7.75 5.53
C SER A 98 -10.08 7.87 4.78
N GLN A 99 -10.37 9.07 4.29
CA GLN A 99 -11.45 9.29 3.32
C GLN A 99 -11.21 8.55 1.99
N TYR A 100 -9.97 8.09 1.76
CA TYR A 100 -9.60 7.31 0.59
C TYR A 100 -9.86 5.80 0.76
N ASN A 101 -10.35 5.33 1.91
CA ASN A 101 -10.83 3.96 1.99
C ASN A 101 -12.06 3.77 1.08
N LYS A 102 -12.06 2.72 0.26
CA LYS A 102 -13.16 2.42 -0.66
C LYS A 102 -13.51 0.94 -0.64
N SER A 103 -14.80 0.67 -0.76
CA SER A 103 -15.32 -0.67 -1.05
C SER A 103 -16.43 -0.52 -2.08
N VAL A 104 -16.37 -1.29 -3.15
CA VAL A 104 -17.33 -1.21 -4.26
C VAL A 104 -17.80 -2.60 -4.65
N LEU A 105 -19.10 -2.72 -4.95
CA LEU A 105 -19.64 -3.91 -5.61
C LEU A 105 -19.30 -3.86 -7.09
N LEU A 106 -18.91 -5.01 -7.63
CA LEU A 106 -18.53 -5.15 -9.02
C LEU A 106 -19.72 -5.63 -9.85
N ALA A 107 -20.08 -4.85 -10.87
CA ALA A 107 -21.12 -5.20 -11.83
C ALA A 107 -20.57 -6.12 -12.93
N GLU A 108 -19.87 -7.19 -12.54
CA GLU A 108 -19.34 -8.19 -13.46
C GLU A 108 -20.18 -9.48 -13.41
N PRO A 109 -20.94 -9.81 -14.46
CA PRO A 109 -21.85 -10.96 -14.45
C PRO A 109 -21.12 -12.31 -14.30
N ASN A 110 -19.82 -12.36 -14.66
CA ASN A 110 -18.97 -13.55 -14.53
C ASN A 110 -17.72 -13.23 -13.69
N ALA A 111 -17.86 -12.41 -12.65
CA ALA A 111 -16.75 -12.12 -11.76
C ALA A 111 -16.19 -13.41 -11.15
N THR A 112 -14.87 -13.47 -11.04
CA THR A 112 -14.17 -14.50 -10.27
C THR A 112 -13.37 -13.81 -9.17
N ASN A 113 -12.85 -14.59 -8.22
CA ASN A 113 -11.95 -14.02 -7.21
C ASN A 113 -10.79 -13.23 -7.84
N GLN A 114 -10.18 -13.76 -8.90
CA GLN A 114 -9.06 -13.09 -9.57
C GLN A 114 -9.48 -11.79 -10.29
N VAL A 115 -10.70 -11.73 -10.81
CA VAL A 115 -11.24 -10.49 -11.38
C VAL A 115 -11.44 -9.45 -10.27
N ALA A 116 -11.97 -9.87 -9.12
CA ALA A 116 -12.16 -8.98 -7.98
C ALA A 116 -10.83 -8.36 -7.50
N GLU A 117 -9.79 -9.18 -7.37
CA GLU A 117 -8.44 -8.76 -6.99
C GLU A 117 -7.83 -7.74 -7.98
N LEU A 118 -7.95 -8.03 -9.28
CA LEU A 118 -7.48 -7.12 -10.34
C LEU A 118 -8.26 -5.80 -10.31
N ARG A 119 -9.56 -5.84 -10.06
CA ARG A 119 -10.41 -4.64 -9.93
C ARG A 119 -10.04 -3.81 -8.71
N ALA A 120 -9.78 -4.44 -7.56
CA ALA A 120 -9.30 -3.77 -6.35
C ALA A 120 -7.99 -3.02 -6.62
N ARG A 121 -7.04 -3.65 -7.31
CA ARG A 121 -5.80 -2.96 -7.71
C ARG A 121 -6.03 -1.80 -8.67
N ILE A 122 -6.88 -1.96 -9.70
CA ILE A 122 -7.19 -0.85 -10.63
C ILE A 122 -7.83 0.31 -9.89
N LEU A 123 -8.73 0.03 -8.95
CA LEU A 123 -9.35 1.03 -8.10
C LEU A 123 -8.30 1.78 -7.27
N ALA A 124 -7.38 1.06 -6.62
CA ALA A 124 -6.29 1.66 -5.86
C ALA A 124 -5.38 2.54 -6.72
N LEU A 125 -4.98 2.08 -7.91
CA LEU A 125 -4.12 2.86 -8.81
C LEU A 125 -4.78 4.16 -9.28
N ARG A 126 -6.09 4.14 -9.56
CA ARG A 126 -6.84 5.37 -9.86
C ARG A 126 -6.85 6.31 -8.67
N GLN A 127 -7.06 5.77 -7.48
CA GLN A 127 -7.07 6.56 -6.25
C GLN A 127 -5.71 7.17 -5.91
N VAL A 128 -4.61 6.48 -6.23
CA VAL A 128 -3.25 7.04 -6.10
C VAL A 128 -3.08 8.28 -6.96
N ILE A 129 -3.59 8.27 -8.20
CA ILE A 129 -3.55 9.44 -9.09
C ILE A 129 -4.31 10.61 -8.47
N ASP A 130 -5.51 10.34 -7.91
CA ASP A 130 -6.30 11.36 -7.21
C ASP A 130 -5.55 11.91 -6.00
N ILE A 131 -5.00 11.04 -5.14
CA ILE A 131 -4.22 11.39 -3.94
C ILE A 131 -3.01 12.25 -4.31
N GLN A 132 -2.23 11.86 -5.32
CA GLN A 132 -1.08 12.62 -5.78
C GLN A 132 -1.48 14.04 -6.19
N SER A 133 -2.61 14.19 -6.88
CA SER A 133 -3.08 15.51 -7.36
C SER A 133 -3.67 16.41 -6.26
N GLN A 134 -4.17 15.82 -5.18
CA GLN A 134 -4.90 16.53 -4.13
C GLN A 134 -4.04 16.80 -2.88
N CYS A 135 -3.27 15.82 -2.43
CA CYS A 135 -2.55 15.87 -1.15
C CYS A 135 -1.06 16.19 -1.28
N PHE A 136 -0.45 15.88 -2.44
CA PHE A 136 1.00 15.91 -2.65
C PHE A 136 1.36 16.91 -3.76
N ARG A 137 0.82 18.14 -3.67
CA ARG A 137 0.98 19.16 -4.74
C ARG A 137 2.37 19.78 -4.79
N GLU A 138 2.97 20.04 -3.64
CA GLU A 138 4.31 20.65 -3.53
C GLU A 138 5.39 19.58 -3.27
N GLU A 139 5.04 18.51 -2.55
CA GLU A 139 5.89 17.35 -2.30
C GLU A 139 5.41 16.19 -3.17
N GLN A 140 6.32 15.51 -3.89
CA GLN A 140 5.94 14.40 -4.77
C GLN A 140 5.81 13.09 -3.99
N LEU A 141 4.72 12.34 -4.18
CA LEU A 141 4.64 10.95 -3.72
C LEU A 141 5.66 10.13 -4.52
N ARG A 142 6.69 9.64 -3.85
CA ARG A 142 7.82 8.97 -4.51
C ARG A 142 7.63 7.47 -4.64
N MET A 143 6.89 6.87 -3.70
CA MET A 143 6.64 5.44 -3.73
C MET A 143 5.23 5.10 -3.25
N VAL A 144 4.62 4.13 -3.94
CA VAL A 144 3.38 3.50 -3.50
C VAL A 144 3.60 2.00 -3.41
N ILE A 145 3.32 1.44 -2.25
CA ILE A 145 3.40 0.01 -1.98
C ILE A 145 1.98 -0.51 -1.98
N ILE A 146 1.64 -1.31 -3.00
CA ILE A 146 0.36 -2.02 -3.04
C ILE A 146 0.53 -3.38 -2.35
N LYS A 147 -0.12 -3.55 -1.21
CA LYS A 147 -0.17 -4.81 -0.44
C LYS A 147 -1.43 -5.59 -0.82
N SER A 148 -1.24 -6.88 -1.11
CA SER A 148 -2.32 -7.83 -1.43
C SER A 148 -1.89 -9.22 -1.00
N ASP A 149 -2.84 -10.03 -0.58
CA ASP A 149 -2.69 -11.46 -0.30
C ASP A 149 -2.85 -12.34 -1.56
N SER A 150 -3.33 -11.78 -2.68
CA SER A 150 -3.41 -12.47 -3.95
C SER A 150 -2.04 -12.71 -4.59
N GLU A 151 -1.53 -13.93 -4.42
CA GLU A 151 -0.28 -14.35 -5.07
C GLU A 151 -0.38 -14.25 -6.61
N TYR A 152 -1.57 -14.48 -7.16
CA TYR A 152 -1.84 -14.32 -8.60
C TYR A 152 -1.58 -12.87 -9.05
N LEU A 153 -2.11 -11.90 -8.30
CA LEU A 153 -1.88 -10.48 -8.56
C LEU A 153 -0.39 -10.14 -8.46
N VAL A 154 0.23 -10.45 -7.31
CA VAL A 154 1.63 -10.10 -7.03
C VAL A 154 2.57 -10.71 -8.08
N LYS A 155 2.48 -12.02 -8.36
CA LYS A 155 3.31 -12.69 -9.37
C LYS A 155 3.01 -12.21 -10.78
N GLY A 156 1.74 -11.94 -11.10
CA GLY A 156 1.33 -11.43 -12.41
C GLY A 156 2.16 -10.21 -12.79
N ILE A 157 2.14 -9.20 -11.92
CA ILE A 157 2.73 -7.90 -12.20
C ILE A 157 4.25 -7.92 -12.10
N THR A 158 4.78 -8.59 -11.07
CA THR A 158 6.22 -8.54 -10.78
C THR A 158 7.04 -9.51 -11.64
N LYS A 159 6.41 -10.54 -12.24
CA LYS A 159 7.15 -11.62 -12.93
C LYS A 159 6.63 -12.01 -14.31
N ARG A 160 5.35 -11.73 -14.65
CA ARG A 160 4.72 -12.28 -15.86
C ARG A 160 4.44 -11.23 -16.93
N VAL A 161 4.04 -10.02 -16.58
CA VAL A 161 3.61 -8.99 -17.56
C VAL A 161 4.80 -8.42 -18.36
N PHE A 162 6.02 -8.47 -17.82
CA PHE A 162 7.24 -7.94 -18.46
C PHE A 162 8.13 -9.04 -19.09
N LYS A 163 7.57 -10.23 -19.32
CA LYS A 163 8.27 -11.33 -20.00
C LYS A 163 7.93 -11.39 -21.48
#